data_AF-G2GLD7-F1
#
_entry.id   AF-G2GLD7-F1
#
_cell.length_a   1.000
_cell.length_b   1.000
_cell.length_c   1.000
_cell.angle_alpha   90.00
_cell.angle_beta   90.00
_cell.angle_gamma   90.00
#
_symmetry.space_group_name_H-M   'P 1'
#
loop_
_entity.id
_entity.type
_entity.pdbx_description
1 polymer ?
#
loop_
_entity_poly.entity_id
_entity_poly.type
_entity_poly.pdbx_seq_one_letter_code
_entity_poly.pdbx_strand_id
1 'polypeptide(L)'
;APDPVCFSIGAGKYNCTVWKQAESFTASGTRVGVLNAGTNYFYCQQNLGRRETSGRWTNVWWAKTDDDSGNTGVYVSDVYIEGGDNDEPVPGLPVC
;
A
#
# COMPACT_ATOMS: atom_id res chain seq x y z
N ALA A 1 -19.56 3.55 -6.49
CA ALA A 1 -18.17 3.23 -6.12
C ALA A 1 -18.17 2.82 -4.65
N PRO A 2 -17.29 1.91 -4.22
CA PRO A 2 -17.11 1.62 -2.80
C PRO A 2 -16.70 2.89 -2.03
N ASP A 3 -16.99 2.91 -0.73
CA ASP A 3 -16.59 4.02 0.14
C ASP A 3 -15.06 4.11 0.21
N PRO A 4 -14.48 5.32 0.24
CA PRO A 4 -13.03 5.50 0.33
C PRO A 4 -12.51 4.94 1.66
N VAL A 5 -11.41 4.20 1.59
CA VAL A 5 -10.73 3.60 2.76
C VAL A 5 -9.43 4.33 3.08
N CYS A 6 -8.90 5.05 2.08
CA CYS A 6 -7.80 5.98 2.22
C CYS A 6 -8.29 7.42 2.12
N PHE A 7 -7.79 8.32 2.97
CA PHE A 7 -8.26 9.70 3.07
C PHE A 7 -7.12 10.70 2.89
N SER A 8 -7.32 11.70 2.02
CA SER A 8 -6.33 12.76 1.81
C SER A 8 -6.06 13.53 3.10
N ILE A 9 -4.77 13.71 3.40
CA ILE A 9 -4.28 14.57 4.50
C ILE A 9 -3.57 15.83 3.96
N GLY A 10 -3.73 16.11 2.67
CA GLY A 10 -3.04 17.20 1.97
C GLY A 10 -1.63 16.82 1.51
N ALA A 11 -0.98 17.73 0.77
CA ALA A 11 0.38 17.55 0.23
C ALA A 11 0.59 16.25 -0.59
N GLY A 12 -0.45 15.75 -1.25
CA GLY A 12 -0.40 14.51 -2.03
C GLY A 12 -0.26 13.24 -1.19
N LYS A 13 -0.62 13.29 0.10
CA LYS A 13 -0.58 12.15 1.02
C LYS A 13 -1.99 11.71 1.42
N TYR A 14 -2.16 10.42 1.63
CA TYR A 14 -3.42 9.77 1.97
C TYR A 14 -3.19 8.79 3.12
N ASN A 15 -3.94 8.95 4.22
CA ASN A 15 -3.89 7.99 5.32
C ASN A 15 -4.74 6.77 5.02
N CYS A 16 -4.16 5.58 5.17
CA CYS A 16 -4.81 4.29 5.07
C CYS A 16 -4.49 3.45 6.33
N THR A 17 -5.34 2.48 6.66
CA THR A 17 -5.06 1.54 7.77
C THR A 17 -4.36 0.30 7.25
N VAL A 18 -3.20 -0.02 7.83
CA VAL A 18 -2.41 -1.22 7.56
C VAL A 18 -2.69 -2.24 8.67
N TRP A 19 -3.25 -3.41 8.33
CA TRP A 19 -3.77 -4.37 9.34
C TRP A 19 -2.70 -5.26 9.99
N LYS A 20 -1.53 -5.40 9.38
CA LYS A 20 -0.35 -6.07 9.96
C LYS A 20 0.95 -5.47 9.44
N GLN A 21 2.07 -5.72 10.12
CA GLN A 21 3.39 -5.34 9.59
C GLN A 21 3.59 -5.93 8.18
N ALA A 22 4.00 -5.08 7.25
CA ALA A 22 4.16 -5.38 5.85
C ALA A 22 5.61 -5.19 5.42
N GLU A 23 6.07 -6.00 4.46
CA GLU A 23 7.37 -5.82 3.84
C GLU A 23 7.30 -4.69 2.80
N SER A 24 8.34 -3.87 2.73
CA SER A 24 8.47 -2.81 1.73
C SER A 24 9.46 -3.22 0.64
N PHE A 25 9.18 -2.78 -0.58
CA PHE A 25 9.93 -3.15 -1.77
C PHE A 25 10.24 -1.92 -2.62
N THR A 26 11.37 -1.94 -3.31
CA THR A 26 11.63 -1.03 -4.42
C THR A 26 10.64 -1.25 -5.56
N ALA A 27 10.59 -0.31 -6.52
CA ALA A 27 9.78 -0.46 -7.73
C ALA A 27 10.12 -1.76 -8.51
N SER A 28 11.40 -2.15 -8.54
CA SER A 28 11.87 -3.39 -9.20
C SER A 28 11.58 -4.68 -8.40
N GLY A 29 11.09 -4.58 -7.17
CA GLY A 29 10.70 -5.75 -6.36
C GLY A 29 11.78 -6.29 -5.43
N THR A 30 12.85 -5.52 -5.21
CA THR A 30 13.82 -5.85 -4.15
C THR A 30 13.25 -5.42 -2.79
N ARG A 31 13.17 -6.35 -1.84
CA ARG A 31 12.78 -6.10 -0.44
C ARG A 31 13.82 -5.20 0.23
N VAL A 32 13.39 -4.14 0.90
CA VAL A 32 14.29 -3.13 1.49
C VAL A 32 13.96 -2.73 2.92
N GLY A 33 12.77 -3.04 3.41
CA GLY A 33 12.37 -2.67 4.76
C GLY A 33 11.00 -3.21 5.16
N VAL A 34 10.39 -2.52 6.12
CA VAL A 34 9.07 -2.84 6.66
C VAL A 34 8.26 -1.58 6.93
N LEU A 35 6.95 -1.70 6.84
CA LEU A 35 5.96 -0.73 7.31
C LEU A 35 5.13 -1.38 8.42
N ASN A 36 5.03 -0.72 9.56
CA ASN A 36 4.30 -1.21 10.71
C ASN A 36 2.79 -1.10 10.52
N ALA A 37 2.05 -1.91 11.28
CA ALA A 37 0.59 -1.84 11.32
C ALA A 37 0.10 -0.51 11.89
N GLY A 38 -1.13 -0.12 11.54
CA GLY A 38 -1.78 1.12 11.97
C GLY A 38 -2.01 2.10 10.84
N THR A 39 -2.31 3.35 11.19
CA THR A 39 -2.52 4.42 10.20
C THR A 39 -1.18 4.88 9.62
N ASN A 40 -1.01 4.67 8.32
CA ASN A 40 0.17 5.07 7.58
C ASN A 40 -0.25 5.96 6.40
N TYR A 41 0.65 6.86 5.99
CA TYR A 41 0.41 7.67 4.80
C TYR A 41 0.94 6.97 3.56
N PHE A 42 0.27 7.20 2.43
CA PHE A 42 0.65 6.73 1.11
C PHE A 42 0.51 7.87 0.11
N TYR A 43 1.24 7.79 -1.00
CA TYR A 43 1.24 8.82 -2.04
C TYR A 43 0.23 8.49 -3.15
N CYS A 44 0.35 7.28 -3.69
CA CYS A 44 -0.47 6.74 -4.77
C CYS A 44 -0.27 5.21 -4.80
N GLN A 45 -0.99 4.52 -5.67
CA GLN A 45 -0.88 3.08 -5.89
C GLN A 45 -0.66 2.76 -7.37
N GLN A 46 -0.02 1.63 -7.65
CA GLN A 46 0.23 1.18 -9.01
C GLN A 46 0.17 -0.33 -9.11
N ASN A 47 -0.38 -0.84 -10.22
CA ASN A 47 -0.24 -2.24 -10.58
C ASN A 47 1.20 -2.49 -11.05
N LEU A 48 1.99 -3.22 -10.25
CA LEU A 48 3.37 -3.56 -10.58
C LEU A 48 3.50 -4.95 -11.22
N GLY A 49 2.39 -5.62 -11.52
CA GLY A 49 2.34 -6.95 -12.15
C GLY A 49 2.87 -8.10 -11.29
N ARG A 50 3.47 -7.82 -10.14
CA ARG A 50 3.89 -8.82 -9.15
C ARG A 50 2.80 -9.02 -8.09
N ARG A 51 2.52 -10.28 -7.76
CA ARG A 51 1.49 -10.67 -6.81
C ARG A 51 2.08 -10.90 -5.42
N GLU A 52 1.39 -10.40 -4.41
CA GLU A 52 1.59 -10.73 -3.01
C GLU A 52 0.37 -11.52 -2.49
N THR A 53 0.60 -12.39 -1.51
CA THR A 53 -0.46 -13.19 -0.87
C THR A 53 -0.28 -13.21 0.64
N SER A 54 -1.35 -12.89 1.38
CA SER A 54 -1.40 -13.01 2.83
C SER A 54 -2.63 -13.79 3.27
N GLY A 55 -2.44 -15.09 3.53
CA GLY A 55 -3.53 -16.01 3.84
C GLY A 55 -4.43 -16.20 2.60
N ARG A 56 -5.70 -15.77 2.71
CA ARG A 56 -6.69 -15.85 1.60
C ARG A 56 -6.70 -14.63 0.68
N TRP A 57 -5.98 -13.58 1.05
CA TRP A 57 -5.98 -12.30 0.34
C TRP A 57 -4.81 -12.25 -0.63
N THR A 58 -5.04 -11.69 -1.81
CA THR A 58 -4.02 -11.53 -2.84
C THR A 58 -4.18 -10.22 -3.57
N ASN A 59 -3.07 -9.59 -3.92
CA ASN A 59 -3.13 -8.35 -4.71
C ASN A 59 -1.89 -8.18 -5.61
N VAL A 60 -2.09 -7.53 -6.74
CA VAL A 60 -1.07 -7.07 -7.70
C VAL A 60 -0.85 -5.56 -7.66
N TRP A 61 -1.67 -4.84 -6.89
CA TRP A 61 -1.55 -3.42 -6.61
C TRP A 61 -0.65 -3.15 -5.41
N TRP A 62 0.11 -2.06 -5.52
CA TRP A 62 1.13 -1.66 -4.57
C TRP A 62 1.05 -0.17 -4.29
N ALA A 63 0.90 0.18 -3.02
CA ALA A 63 0.85 1.53 -2.53
C ALA A 63 2.26 2.06 -2.24
N LYS A 64 2.57 3.23 -2.81
CA LYS A 64 3.84 3.92 -2.63
C LYS A 64 3.83 4.71 -1.32
N THR A 65 4.88 4.56 -0.51
CA THR A 65 5.06 5.21 0.79
C THR A 65 6.54 5.38 1.13
N ASP A 66 6.82 5.97 2.29
CA ASP A 66 8.12 5.92 2.95
C ASP A 66 7.97 5.00 4.18
N ASP A 67 8.90 4.07 4.35
CA ASP A 67 8.76 2.99 5.32
C ASP A 67 9.40 3.31 6.69
N ASP A 68 9.16 2.44 7.67
CA ASP A 68 9.71 2.60 9.03
C ASP A 68 11.18 2.19 9.14
N SER A 69 11.78 1.73 8.04
CA SER A 69 13.21 1.40 7.95
C SER A 69 14.04 2.59 7.44
N GLY A 70 13.41 3.73 7.14
CA GLY A 70 14.05 4.95 6.66
C GLY A 70 14.19 5.02 5.14
N ASN A 71 13.54 4.12 4.38
CA ASN A 71 13.51 4.19 2.92
C ASN A 71 12.37 5.08 2.44
N THR A 72 12.59 5.80 1.34
CA THR A 72 11.57 6.64 0.72
C THR A 72 11.16 6.13 -0.67
N GLY A 73 9.91 6.39 -1.06
CA GLY A 73 9.38 6.01 -2.37
C GLY A 73 9.36 4.51 -2.61
N VAL A 74 9.21 3.72 -1.56
CA VAL A 74 9.06 2.27 -1.59
C VAL A 74 7.59 1.87 -1.70
N TYR A 75 7.34 0.59 -1.88
CA TYR A 75 6.03 0.03 -2.17
C TYR A 75 5.67 -1.05 -1.17
N VAL A 76 4.46 -0.99 -0.65
CA VAL A 76 3.82 -2.03 0.17
C VAL A 76 2.63 -2.57 -0.62
N SER A 77 2.43 -3.89 -0.59
CA SER A 77 1.28 -4.48 -1.29
C SER A 77 -0.03 -4.06 -0.63
N ASP A 78 -1.02 -3.75 -1.46
CA ASP A 78 -2.38 -3.36 -1.05
C ASP A 78 -3.10 -4.48 -0.28
N VAL A 79 -2.61 -5.72 -0.35
CA VAL A 79 -3.08 -6.82 0.49
C VAL A 79 -2.99 -6.51 1.99
N TYR A 80 -2.12 -5.56 2.37
CA TYR A 80 -1.90 -5.13 3.75
C TYR A 80 -2.74 -3.90 4.14
N ILE A 81 -3.48 -3.30 3.20
CA ILE A 81 -4.35 -2.14 3.44
C ILE A 81 -5.78 -2.61 3.64
N GLU A 82 -6.44 -2.13 4.70
CA GLU A 82 -7.82 -2.49 5.00
C GLU A 82 -8.82 -1.89 3.99
N GLY A 83 -9.83 -2.68 3.64
CA GLY A 83 -11.00 -2.24 2.87
C GLY A 83 -10.84 -2.23 1.35
N GLY A 84 -9.77 -2.82 0.81
CA GLY A 84 -9.68 -3.18 -0.61
C GLY A 84 -10.21 -4.59 -0.92
N ASP A 85 -10.28 -4.90 -2.21
CA ASP A 85 -10.61 -6.23 -2.75
C ASP A 85 -9.38 -6.90 -3.38
N ASN A 86 -9.46 -8.21 -3.64
CA ASN A 86 -8.36 -8.96 -4.24
C ASN A 86 -8.05 -8.47 -5.67
N ASP A 87 -6.77 -8.30 -5.97
CA ASP A 87 -6.27 -7.86 -7.29
C ASP A 87 -6.86 -6.53 -7.81
N GLU A 88 -7.41 -5.70 -6.91
CA GLU A 88 -8.00 -4.40 -7.19
C GLU A 88 -7.31 -3.26 -6.42
N PRO A 89 -7.35 -2.02 -6.94
CA PRO A 89 -6.80 -0.86 -6.24
C PRO A 89 -7.64 -0.50 -5.01
N VAL A 90 -7.01 -0.02 -3.93
CA VAL A 90 -7.77 0.40 -2.74
C VAL A 90 -8.57 1.70 -2.98
N PRO A 91 -9.85 1.77 -2.57
CA PRO A 91 -10.66 2.97 -2.75
C PRO A 91 -10.09 4.21 -2.02
N GLY A 92 -9.96 5.33 -2.73
CA GLY A 92 -9.54 6.61 -2.15
C GLY A 92 -8.04 6.90 -2.21
N LEU A 93 -7.20 5.94 -2.63
CA LEU A 93 -5.80 6.19 -2.95
C LEU A 93 -5.66 6.40 -4.48
N PRO A 94 -5.04 7.48 -4.97
CA PRO A 94 -4.96 7.74 -6.41
C PRO A 94 -3.98 6.77 -7.10
N VAL A 95 -4.16 6.55 -8.39
CA VAL A 95 -3.24 5.75 -9.21
C VAL A 95 -2.03 6.61 -9.62
N CYS A 96 -0.82 6.05 -9.51
CA CYS A 96 0.37 6.54 -10.20
C CYS A 96 0.31 6.09 -11.67
#